data_AF-A0A2A2TF56-F1
#
_entry.id   AF-A0A2A2TF56-F1
#
_cell.length_a   1.000
_cell.length_b   1.000
_cell.length_c   1.000
_cell.angle_alpha   90.00
_cell.angle_beta   90.00
_cell.angle_gamma   90.00
#
_symmetry.space_group_name_H-M   'P 1'
#
loop_
_entity.id
_entity.type
_entity.pdbx_description
1 polymer ?
#
loop_
_entity_poly.entity_id
_entity_poly.type
_entity_poly.pdbx_seq_one_letter_code
_entity_poly.pdbx_strand_id
1 'polypeptide(L)'
;MRVDACPYPDYGTLIGTVKAISPDAITQQNNNTSGNVTSGNSTFFETIIQPENLTFGRGERQCYLQPGMEAKADIISSEETVLRFLLRKARLLTDI
;
A
#
# COMPACT_ATOMS: atom_id res chain seq x y z
N MET A 1 -4.10 -0.24 -5.96
CA MET A 1 -3.04 0.78 -6.19
C MET A 1 -3.44 1.69 -7.35
N ARG A 2 -3.20 3.00 -7.23
CA ARG A 2 -3.39 4.01 -8.28
C ARG A 2 -2.03 4.45 -8.77
N VAL A 3 -1.80 4.46 -10.07
CA VAL A 3 -0.52 4.88 -10.68
C VAL A 3 -0.72 6.28 -11.24
N ASP A 4 0.13 7.24 -10.85
CA ASP A 4 -0.07 8.64 -11.22
C ASP A 4 0.08 8.86 -12.75
N ALA A 5 0.86 8.00 -13.43
CA ALA A 5 0.98 7.98 -14.89
C ALA A 5 -0.25 7.42 -15.64
N CYS A 6 -1.18 6.74 -14.95
CA CYS A 6 -2.39 6.15 -15.54
C CYS A 6 -3.63 6.67 -14.79
N PRO A 7 -4.33 7.69 -15.31
CA PRO A 7 -5.46 8.31 -14.63
C PRO A 7 -6.54 7.31 -14.20
N TYR A 8 -6.96 7.39 -12.93
CA TYR A 8 -7.96 6.50 -12.35
C TYR A 8 -9.29 6.40 -13.13
N PRO A 9 -9.86 7.49 -13.69
CA PRO A 9 -11.12 7.40 -14.45
C PRO A 9 -11.03 6.50 -15.68
N ASP A 10 -9.86 6.38 -16.29
CA ASP A 10 -9.65 5.65 -17.53
C ASP A 10 -9.17 4.21 -17.31
N TYR A 11 -8.28 4.00 -16.33
CA TYR A 11 -7.60 2.71 -16.12
C TYR A 11 -7.97 2.02 -14.81
N GLY A 12 -8.60 2.72 -13.86
CA GLY A 12 -8.98 2.16 -12.57
C GLY A 12 -7.77 1.92 -11.64
N THR A 13 -7.81 0.83 -10.89
CA THR A 13 -6.78 0.46 -9.92
C THR A 13 -6.06 -0.82 -10.32
N LEU A 14 -4.75 -0.82 -10.13
CA LEU A 14 -3.92 -2.01 -10.20
C LEU A 14 -4.01 -2.81 -8.89
N ILE A 15 -4.33 -4.09 -9.00
CA ILE A 15 -4.30 -5.03 -7.88
C ILE A 15 -2.89 -5.62 -7.74
N GLY A 16 -2.47 -5.80 -6.50
CA GLY A 16 -1.17 -6.38 -6.19
C GLY A 16 -1.12 -6.88 -4.75
N THR A 17 -0.13 -7.71 -4.47
CA THR A 17 0.08 -8.31 -3.16
C THR A 17 1.41 -7.84 -2.59
N VAL A 18 1.44 -7.56 -1.29
CA VAL A 18 2.68 -7.26 -0.58
C VAL A 18 3.55 -8.51 -0.54
N LYS A 19 4.74 -8.45 -1.13
CA LYS A 19 5.67 -9.58 -1.23
C LYS A 19 6.70 -9.58 -0.11
N ALA A 20 7.19 -8.41 0.27
CA ALA A 20 8.17 -8.25 1.33
C ALA A 20 8.03 -6.90 2.02
N ILE A 21 8.38 -6.86 3.30
CA ILE A 21 8.48 -5.65 4.12
C ILE A 21 9.88 -5.67 4.74
N SER A 22 10.59 -4.54 4.70
CA SER A 22 11.91 -4.42 5.31
C SER A 22 11.82 -4.59 6.84
N PRO A 23 12.77 -5.30 7.47
CA PRO A 23 12.80 -5.41 8.93
C PRO A 23 13.22 -4.09 9.59
N ASP A 24 13.99 -3.26 8.87
CA ASP A 24 14.56 -2.03 9.40
C ASP A 24 13.71 -0.81 9.02
N ALA A 25 13.60 0.13 9.97
CA ALA A 25 12.94 1.41 9.77
C ALA A 25 13.93 2.42 9.17
N ILE A 26 13.50 3.12 8.14
CA ILE A 26 14.26 4.18 7.48
C ILE A 26 13.80 5.52 8.06
N THR A 27 14.74 6.28 8.62
CA THR A 27 14.51 7.63 9.15
C THR A 27 14.83 8.67 8.08
N GLN A 28 13.89 9.54 7.73
CA GLN A 28 14.22 10.72 6.92
C GLN A 28 14.83 11.79 7.83
N GLN A 29 16.14 11.98 7.73
CA GLN A 29 16.81 13.07 8.42
C GLN A 29 16.73 14.33 7.56
N ASN A 30 15.81 15.24 7.92
CA ASN A 30 15.70 16.54 7.27
C ASN A 30 16.87 17.43 7.74
N ASN A 31 17.97 17.46 6.98
CA ASN A 31 19.10 18.37 7.22
C ASN A 31 18.79 19.80 6.73
N ASN A 32 17.65 20.37 7.13
CA ASN A 32 17.31 21.74 6.79
C ASN A 32 17.58 22.65 8.00
N THR A 33 18.73 23.31 8.00
CA THR A 33 19.21 24.24 9.03
C THR A 33 18.56 25.63 8.95
N SER A 34 17.31 25.74 8.48
CA SER A 34 16.58 27.00 8.46
C SER A 34 15.38 26.90 9.39
N GLY A 35 15.42 27.67 10.47
CA GLY A 35 14.42 27.69 11.54
C GLY A 35 13.00 27.87 11.03
N ASN A 36 12.07 27.31 11.81
CA ASN A 36 10.62 27.19 11.60
C ASN A 36 10.21 26.20 10.50
N VAL A 37 10.04 24.92 10.88
CA VAL A 37 8.74 24.21 10.95
C VAL A 37 9.03 22.87 11.66
N THR A 38 8.16 22.48 12.58
CA THR A 38 8.12 21.14 13.20
C THR A 38 7.91 20.05 12.14
N SER A 39 8.96 19.69 11.42
CA SER A 39 8.97 18.54 10.52
C SER A 39 9.35 17.33 11.36
N GLY A 40 8.34 16.62 11.87
CA GLY A 40 8.56 15.39 12.62
C GLY A 40 9.37 14.40 11.78
N ASN A 41 10.39 13.80 12.37
CA ASN A 41 11.18 12.74 11.75
C ASN A 41 10.24 11.62 11.28
N SER A 42 9.95 11.54 9.99
CA SER A 42 9.14 10.47 9.45
C SER A 42 9.99 9.21 9.39
N THR A 43 9.49 8.16 10.04
CA THR A 43 10.04 6.81 9.96
C THR A 43 9.12 5.98 9.09
N PHE A 44 9.69 5.20 8.18
CA PHE A 44 8.93 4.36 7.26
C PHE A 44 9.65 3.03 7.04
N PHE A 45 8.89 2.01 6.69
CA PHE A 45 9.40 0.70 6.28
C PHE A 45 9.29 0.59 4.77
N GLU A 46 10.32 0.07 4.13
CA GLU A 46 10.27 -0.22 2.70
C GLU A 46 9.42 -1.46 2.47
N THR A 47 8.54 -1.41 1.45
CA THR A 47 7.66 -2.53 1.12
C THR A 47 7.71 -2.80 -0.37
N ILE A 48 7.89 -4.08 -0.73
CA ILE A 48 7.87 -4.54 -2.12
C ILE A 48 6.48 -5.08 -2.42
N ILE A 49 5.79 -4.46 -3.37
CA ILE A 49 4.46 -4.86 -3.84
C ILE A 49 4.61 -5.50 -5.22
N GLN A 50 4.11 -6.74 -5.36
CA GLN A 50 4.04 -7.44 -6.63
C GLN A 50 2.68 -7.16 -7.29
N PRO A 51 2.63 -6.50 -8.45
CA PRO A 51 1.38 -6.37 -9.19
C PRO A 51 0.96 -7.73 -9.78
N GLU A 52 -0.34 -7.97 -9.90
CA GLU A 52 -0.88 -9.18 -10.53
C GLU A 52 -0.50 -9.26 -12.01
N ASN A 53 -0.57 -8.11 -12.70
CA ASN A 53 -0.20 -7.96 -14.10
C ASN A 53 0.60 -6.67 -14.30
N LEU A 54 1.50 -6.67 -15.29
CA LEU A 54 2.23 -5.46 -15.72
C LEU A 54 1.37 -4.54 -16.59
N THR A 55 0.15 -4.95 -16.91
CA THR A 55 -0.84 -4.19 -17.66
C THR A 55 -2.15 -4.13 -16.90
N PHE A 56 -2.80 -2.97 -16.89
CA PHE A 56 -4.11 -2.81 -16.27
C PHE A 56 -4.94 -1.76 -17.00
N GLY A 57 -6.26 -1.89 -16.89
CA GLY A 57 -7.21 -1.03 -17.59
C GLY A 57 -8.44 -1.80 -18.04
N ARG A 58 -9.28 -1.18 -18.86
CA ARG A 58 -10.55 -1.75 -19.32
C ARG A 58 -10.66 -1.69 -20.84
N GLY A 59 -10.97 -2.84 -21.44
CA GLY A 59 -11.12 -2.97 -22.90
C GLY A 59 -9.85 -2.54 -23.64
N GLU A 60 -10.02 -1.64 -24.60
CA GLU A 60 -8.96 -1.08 -25.46
C GLU A 60 -7.99 -0.14 -24.72
N ARG A 61 -8.34 0.33 -23.51
CA ARG A 61 -7.48 1.22 -22.71
C ARG A 61 -6.67 0.38 -21.74
N GLN A 62 -5.46 0.01 -22.15
CA GLN A 62 -4.48 -0.70 -21.31
C GLN A 62 -3.30 0.22 -20.99
N CYS A 63 -2.96 0.35 -19.71
CA CYS A 63 -1.75 1.01 -19.26
C CYS A 63 -0.68 -0.02 -18.95
N TYR A 64 0.55 0.21 -19.40
CA TYR A 64 1.70 -0.63 -19.12
C TYR A 64 2.52 0.00 -17.99
N LEU A 65 2.85 -0.79 -16.97
CA LEU A 65 3.74 -0.33 -15.90
C LEU A 65 5.17 -0.20 -16.40
N GLN A 66 5.78 0.94 -16.13
CA GLN A 66 7.18 1.21 -16.44
C GLN A 66 7.93 1.67 -15.18
N PRO A 67 9.25 1.42 -15.11
CA PRO A 67 10.07 1.95 -14.04
C PRO A 67 9.97 3.48 -13.93
N GLY A 68 9.98 3.99 -12.71
CA GLY A 68 9.90 5.42 -12.43
C GLY A 68 8.47 5.98 -12.31
N MET A 69 7.44 5.16 -12.54
CA MET A 69 6.07 5.56 -12.26
C MET A 69 5.84 5.63 -10.74
N GLU A 70 5.28 6.74 -10.27
CA GLU A 70 4.82 6.88 -8.90
C GLU A 70 3.44 6.24 -8.73
N ALA A 71 3.24 5.55 -7.61
CA ALA A 71 1.98 4.90 -7.32
C ALA A 71 1.59 5.04 -5.86
N LYS A 72 0.29 5.23 -5.63
CA LYS A 72 -0.33 5.30 -4.30
C LYS A 72 -1.09 4.00 -4.05
N ALA A 73 -0.75 3.30 -2.97
CA ALA A 73 -1.36 2.03 -2.60
C ALA A 73 -2.01 2.11 -1.22
N ASP A 74 -3.23 1.58 -1.14
CA ASP A 74 -3.90 1.31 0.13
C ASP A 74 -3.67 -0.17 0.45
N ILE A 75 -3.09 -0.44 1.62
CA ILE A 75 -2.71 -1.80 2.03
C ILE A 75 -3.75 -2.33 3.02
N ILE A 76 -4.31 -3.49 2.71
CA ILE A 76 -5.21 -4.22 3.62
C ILE A 76 -4.33 -4.99 4.61
N SER A 77 -4.40 -4.62 5.89
CA SER A 77 -3.61 -5.25 6.96
C SER A 77 -4.09 -6.66 7.32
N SER A 78 -5.39 -6.92 7.20
CA SER A 78 -5.98 -8.23 7.45
C SER A 78 -7.31 -8.38 6.72
N GLU A 79 -7.56 -9.56 6.15
CA GLU A 79 -8.83 -9.94 5.54
C GLU A 79 -9.40 -11.18 6.26
N GLU A 80 -10.70 -11.15 6.56
CA GLU A 80 -11.39 -12.28 7.18
C GLU A 80 -12.84 -12.37 6.73
N THR A 81 -13.41 -13.58 6.83
CA THR A 81 -14.83 -13.81 6.55
C THR A 81 -15.69 -13.49 7.76
N VAL A 82 -16.98 -13.20 7.53
CA VAL A 82 -17.95 -12.91 8.61
C VAL A 82 -18.02 -14.05 9.63
N LEU A 83 -18.08 -15.30 9.17
CA LEU A 83 -18.10 -16.47 10.07
C LEU A 83 -16.84 -16.54 10.94
N ARG A 84 -15.66 -16.34 10.33
CA ARG A 84 -14.37 -16.38 11.06
C ARG A 84 -14.26 -15.25 12.06
N PHE A 85 -14.76 -14.06 11.71
CA PHE A 85 -14.87 -12.93 12.62
C PHE A 85 -15.75 -13.25 13.84
N LEU A 86 -16.94 -13.81 13.63
CA LEU A 86 -17.86 -14.20 14.70
C LEU A 86 -17.26 -15.26 15.62
N LEU A 87 -16.66 -16.31 15.05
CA LEU A 87 -16.01 -17.36 15.83
C LEU A 87 -14.81 -16.84 16.64
N ARG A 88 -14.00 -15.94 16.07
CA ARG A 88 -12.88 -15.30 16.78
C ARG A 88 -13.37 -14.44 17.95
N LYS A 89 -14.47 -13.70 17.78
CA LYS A 89 -15.08 -12.89 18.85
C LYS A 89 -15.77 -13.74 19.91
N ALA A 90 -16.44 -14.83 19.53
CA ALA A 90 -17.01 -15.79 20.47
C ALA A 90 -15.92 -16.43 21.33
N ARG A 91 -14.77 -16.82 20.73
CA ARG A 91 -13.64 -17.36 21.49
C ARG A 91 -13.02 -16.34 22.45
N LEU A 92 -12.98 -15.06 22.08
CA LEU A 92 -12.58 -13.96 22.99
C LEU A 92 -13.57 -13.75 24.15
N LEU A 93 -14.81 -14.24 24.05
CA LEU A 93 -15.80 -14.19 25.14
C LEU A 93 -15.79 -15.47 26.00
N THR A 94 -15.23 -16.58 25.50
CA THR A 94 -15.20 -17.88 26.19
C THR A 94 -13.86 -18.23 26.82
N ASP A 95 -12.87 -17.35 26.74
CA ASP A 95 -11.60 -17.51 27.48
C ASP A 95 -11.78 -16.89 28.89
N ILE A 96 -12.38 -17.69 29.79
CA ILE A 96 -12.36 -17.54 31.25
C ILE A 96 -11.58 -18.71 31.86
#